data_AF-A0A3S0ELE5-F1
#
_entry.id   AF-A0A3S0ELE5-F1
#
_cell.length_a   1.000
_cell.length_b   1.000
_cell.length_c   1.000
_cell.angle_alpha   90.00
_cell.angle_beta   90.00
_cell.angle_gamma   90.00
#
_symmetry.space_group_name_H-M   'P 1'
#
loop_
_entity.id
_entity.type
_entity.pdbx_description
1 polymer ?
#
loop_
_entity_poly.entity_id
_entity_poly.type
_entity_poly.pdbx_seq_one_letter_code
_entity_poly.pdbx_strand_id
1 'polypeptide(L)'
;MVTVSVVYPATERFDHDHYGTVHVPLVGRHWTEHGLNGVTVLKGLPGPDGAPAPYALIALLDFADGESLQAAMAAPGTAEIMADIANFTDAPPTIQVNERVG
;
A
#
# COMPACT_ATOMS: atom_id res chain seq x y z
N MET A 1 5.64 16.14 -5.15
CA MET A 1 5.65 14.81 -4.52
C MET A 1 4.29 14.55 -3.93
N VAL A 2 3.77 13.35 -4.14
CA VAL A 2 2.52 12.89 -3.55
C VAL A 2 2.80 11.62 -2.76
N THR A 3 2.14 11.45 -1.63
CA THR A 3 2.19 10.22 -0.84
C THR A 3 0.83 9.55 -0.91
N VAL A 4 0.78 8.30 -1.33
CA VAL A 4 -0.44 7.49 -1.33
C VAL A 4 -0.49 6.65 -0.07
N SER A 5 -1.53 6.82 0.73
CA SER A 5 -1.84 5.92 1.85
C SER A 5 -2.72 4.79 1.35
N VAL A 6 -2.29 3.55 1.55
CA VAL A 6 -3.09 2.34 1.35
C VAL A 6 -3.32 1.71 2.72
N VAL A 7 -4.56 1.75 3.19
CA VAL A 7 -4.93 1.41 4.56
C VAL A 7 -5.84 0.19 4.56
N TYR A 8 -5.38 -0.92 5.13
CA TYR A 8 -6.15 -2.17 5.21
C TYR A 8 -6.82 -2.29 6.58
N PRO A 9 -8.15 -2.36 6.66
CA PRO A 9 -8.87 -2.69 7.89
C PRO A 9 -8.37 -3.99 8.51
N ALA A 10 -8.46 -4.08 9.83
CA ALA A 10 -8.21 -5.35 10.51
C ALA A 10 -9.20 -6.42 10.03
N THR A 11 -8.69 -7.62 9.80
CA THR A 11 -9.43 -8.80 9.38
C THR A 11 -8.75 -10.06 9.92
N GLU A 12 -9.45 -11.18 9.94
CA GLU A 12 -8.91 -12.48 10.35
C GLU A 12 -7.87 -13.03 9.37
N ARG A 13 -7.87 -12.55 8.12
CA ARG A 13 -7.10 -13.14 7.01
C ARG A 13 -6.06 -12.19 6.42
N PHE A 14 -5.33 -11.42 7.24
CA PHE A 14 -4.23 -10.60 6.73
C PHE A 14 -2.89 -11.34 6.83
N ASP A 15 -2.27 -11.65 5.69
CA ASP A 15 -0.95 -12.27 5.58
C ASP A 15 0.14 -11.20 5.41
N HIS A 16 0.79 -10.84 6.52
CA HIS A 16 1.89 -9.86 6.51
C HIS A 16 3.14 -10.36 5.79
N ASP A 17 3.38 -11.67 5.74
CA ASP A 17 4.58 -12.24 5.12
C ASP A 17 4.46 -12.20 3.60
N HIS A 18 3.30 -12.60 3.05
CA HIS A 18 3.02 -12.44 1.61
C HIS A 18 3.04 -10.95 1.21
N TYR A 19 2.44 -10.09 2.03
CA TYR A 19 2.46 -8.64 1.76
C TYR A 19 3.90 -8.11 1.63
N GLY A 20 4.76 -8.41 2.60
CA GLY A 20 6.13 -7.91 2.60
C GLY A 20 7.04 -8.56 1.56
N THR A 21 6.90 -9.86 1.30
CA THR A 21 7.84 -10.63 0.48
C THR A 21 7.42 -10.81 -0.97
N VAL A 22 6.14 -10.63 -1.29
CA VAL A 22 5.59 -10.78 -2.65
C VAL A 22 4.98 -9.47 -3.14
N HIS A 23 4.03 -8.91 -2.39
CA HIS A 23 3.25 -7.76 -2.86
C HIS A 23 4.11 -6.50 -3.00
N VAL A 24 4.93 -6.17 -2.00
CA VAL A 24 5.80 -4.97 -2.03
C VAL A 24 6.83 -5.04 -3.18
N PRO A 25 7.56 -6.15 -3.40
CA PRO A 25 8.43 -6.29 -4.58
C PRO A 25 7.67 -6.20 -5.90
N LEU A 26 6.45 -6.73 -5.99
CA LEU A 26 5.61 -6.64 -7.19
C LEU A 26 5.24 -5.18 -7.50
N VAL A 27 4.84 -4.40 -6.48
CA VAL A 27 4.60 -2.96 -6.60
C VAL A 27 5.86 -2.24 -7.09
N GLY A 28 7.01 -2.50 -6.46
CA GLY A 28 8.29 -1.90 -6.85
C GLY A 28 8.67 -2.21 -8.30
N ARG A 29 8.47 -3.46 -8.73
CA ARG A 29 8.77 -3.90 -10.10
C ARG A 29 8.03 -3.11 -11.17
N HIS A 30 6.74 -2.83 -10.95
CA HIS A 30 5.89 -2.18 -11.95
C HIS A 30 5.84 -0.67 -11.83
N TRP A 31 5.98 -0.10 -10.62
CA TRP A 31 5.74 1.33 -10.41
C TRP A 31 6.99 2.19 -10.25
N THR A 32 8.18 1.59 -10.03
CA THR A 32 9.43 2.36 -9.92
C THR A 32 9.75 3.12 -11.21
N GLU A 33 9.53 2.52 -12.38
CA GLU A 33 9.72 3.19 -13.68
C GLU A 33 8.75 4.36 -13.92
N HIS A 34 7.63 4.38 -13.18
CA HIS A 34 6.61 5.42 -13.22
C HIS A 34 6.74 6.43 -12.08
N GLY A 35 7.90 6.48 -11.40
CA GLY A 35 8.20 7.52 -10.42
C GLY A 35 7.86 7.18 -8.97
N LEU A 36 7.57 5.92 -8.65
CA LEU A 36 7.58 5.42 -7.27
C LEU A 36 9.02 5.46 -6.73
N ASN A 37 9.24 6.19 -5.63
CA ASN A 37 10.56 6.39 -5.06
C ASN A 37 10.70 5.94 -3.59
N GLY A 38 9.61 5.49 -2.97
CA GLY A 38 9.62 4.97 -1.62
C GLY A 38 8.36 4.18 -1.29
N VAL A 39 8.52 3.11 -0.49
CA VAL A 39 7.43 2.35 0.11
C VAL A 39 7.74 2.16 1.59
N THR A 40 6.89 2.71 2.45
CA THR A 40 6.93 2.45 3.89
C THR A 40 5.78 1.53 4.27
N VAL A 41 6.08 0.46 5.00
CA VAL A 41 5.08 -0.53 5.43
C VAL A 41 5.00 -0.53 6.95
N LEU A 42 3.79 -0.32 7.49
CA LEU A 42 3.51 -0.20 8.90
C LEU A 42 2.50 -1.27 9.32
N LYS A 43 2.94 -2.23 10.13
CA LYS A 43 2.05 -3.23 10.72
C LYS A 43 1.27 -2.60 11.88
N GLY A 44 -0.05 -2.82 11.90
CA GLY A 44 -0.89 -2.40 13.03
C GLY A 44 -0.50 -3.13 14.31
N LEU A 45 -0.39 -2.37 15.41
CA LEU A 45 -0.15 -2.91 16.75
C LEU A 45 -1.30 -2.49 17.68
N PRO A 46 -1.56 -3.24 18.77
CA PRO A 46 -2.50 -2.81 19.78
C PRO A 46 -2.22 -1.40 20.29
N GLY A 47 -3.28 -0.66 20.61
CA GLY A 47 -3.19 0.67 21.18
C GLY A 47 -2.58 0.68 22.59
N PRO A 48 -2.28 1.86 23.15
CA PRO A 48 -1.77 1.99 24.51
C PRO A 48 -2.68 1.40 25.60
N ASP A 49 -3.98 1.31 25.32
CA ASP A 49 -5.02 0.69 26.16
C ASP A 49 -5.15 -0.82 25.94
N GLY A 50 -4.34 -1.40 25.04
CA GLY A 50 -4.40 -2.80 24.64
C GLY A 50 -5.50 -3.13 23.64
N ALA A 51 -6.28 -2.15 23.17
CA ALA A 51 -7.31 -2.40 22.17
C ALA A 51 -6.67 -2.89 20.86
N PRO A 52 -7.30 -3.85 20.15
CA PRO A 52 -6.80 -4.32 18.86
C PRO A 52 -6.62 -3.17 17.86
N ALA A 53 -5.62 -3.29 16.99
CA ALA A 53 -5.41 -2.31 15.92
C ALA A 53 -6.64 -2.23 15.01
N PRO A 54 -7.16 -1.04 14.67
CA PRO A 54 -8.27 -0.91 13.72
C PRO A 54 -7.87 -1.27 12.28
N TYR A 55 -6.57 -1.22 11.98
CA TYR A 55 -5.99 -1.52 10.69
C TYR A 55 -4.93 -2.59 10.83
N ALA A 56 -4.94 -3.60 9.96
CA ALA A 56 -3.90 -4.62 9.94
C ALA A 56 -2.57 -4.07 9.41
N LEU A 57 -2.65 -3.15 8.44
CA LEU A 57 -1.49 -2.61 7.74
C LEU A 57 -1.80 -1.23 7.14
N ILE A 58 -0.81 -0.34 7.18
CA ILE A 58 -0.79 0.90 6.41
C ILE A 58 0.49 0.90 5.56
N ALA A 59 0.34 1.15 4.26
CA ALA A 59 1.46 1.43 3.39
C ALA A 59 1.42 2.87 2.88
N LEU A 60 2.59 3.50 2.86
CA LEU A 60 2.80 4.84 2.32
C LEU A 60 3.71 4.74 1.10
N LEU A 61 3.18 5.10 -0.06
CA LEU A 61 3.89 5.03 -1.34
C LEU A 61 4.19 6.45 -1.81
N ASP A 62 5.45 6.75 -2.01
CA ASP A 62 5.89 8.08 -2.43
C ASP A 62 6.14 8.13 -3.92
N PHE A 63 5.49 9.08 -4.59
CA PHE A 63 5.67 9.37 -6.00
C PHE A 63 6.24 10.77 -6.21
N ALA A 64 6.98 10.96 -7.31
CA ALA A 64 7.55 12.25 -7.68
C ALA A 64 6.49 13.37 -7.77
N ASP A 65 5.32 13.07 -8.34
CA ASP A 65 4.16 13.96 -8.49
C ASP A 65 2.88 13.17 -8.82
N GLY A 66 1.77 13.90 -9.02
CA GLY A 66 0.49 13.30 -9.37
C GLY A 66 0.44 12.69 -10.76
N GLU A 67 1.21 13.21 -11.73
CA GLU A 67 1.27 12.66 -13.09
C GLU A 67 1.96 11.29 -13.09
N SER A 68 3.04 11.16 -12.31
CA SER A 68 3.75 9.90 -12.05
C SER A 68 2.82 8.84 -11.45
N LEU A 69 2.02 9.22 -10.44
CA LEU A 69 1.02 8.33 -9.87
C LEU A 69 -0.03 7.90 -10.90
N GLN A 70 -0.53 8.83 -11.73
CA GLN A 70 -1.51 8.50 -12.78
C GLN A 70 -0.92 7.53 -13.82
N ALA A 71 0.32 7.77 -14.25
CA ALA A 71 1.04 6.88 -15.16
C ALA A 71 1.22 5.48 -14.58
N ALA A 72 1.62 5.39 -13.31
CA ALA A 72 1.73 4.12 -12.59
C ALA A 72 0.39 3.37 -12.56
N MET A 73 -0.69 4.04 -12.17
CA MET A 73 -2.02 3.44 -12.09
C MET A 73 -2.55 2.97 -13.46
N ALA A 74 -2.20 3.69 -14.54
CA ALA A 74 -2.58 3.32 -15.91
C ALA A 74 -1.70 2.22 -16.53
N ALA A 75 -0.58 1.87 -15.90
CA ALA A 75 0.34 0.88 -16.41
C ALA A 75 -0.30 -0.52 -16.47
N PRO A 76 -0.04 -1.33 -17.51
CA PRO A 76 -0.58 -2.69 -17.62
C PRO A 76 -0.28 -3.58 -16.40
N GLY A 77 0.88 -3.37 -15.76
CA GLY A 77 1.30 -4.10 -14.55
C GLY A 77 0.43 -3.85 -13.31
N THR A 78 -0.33 -2.75 -13.27
CA THR A 78 -1.23 -2.43 -12.15
C THR A 78 -2.31 -3.48 -11.96
N ALA A 79 -2.78 -4.11 -13.05
CA ALA A 79 -3.77 -5.18 -12.93
C ALA A 79 -3.23 -6.37 -12.13
N GLU A 80 -1.93 -6.69 -12.25
CA GLU A 80 -1.28 -7.76 -11.49
C GLU A 80 -1.18 -7.41 -10.00
N ILE A 81 -0.78 -6.16 -9.68
CA ILE A 81 -0.74 -5.65 -8.30
C ILE A 81 -2.12 -5.76 -7.64
N MET A 82 -3.16 -5.30 -8.33
CA MET A 82 -4.52 -5.29 -7.78
C MET A 82 -5.08 -6.71 -7.60
N ALA A 83 -4.75 -7.64 -8.52
CA ALA A 83 -5.15 -9.03 -8.40
C ALA A 83 -4.48 -9.74 -7.21
N ASP A 84 -3.23 -9.37 -6.89
CA ASP A 84 -2.48 -9.95 -5.78
C ASP A 84 -3.06 -9.59 -4.39
N ILE A 85 -3.88 -8.54 -4.29
CA ILE A 85 -4.54 -8.15 -3.02
C ILE A 85 -5.34 -9.31 -2.43
N ALA A 86 -6.04 -10.05 -3.28
CA ALA A 86 -6.86 -11.19 -2.85
C ALA A 86 -6.03 -12.37 -2.32
N ASN A 87 -4.70 -12.37 -2.45
CA ASN A 87 -3.84 -13.44 -1.92
C ASN A 87 -3.55 -13.25 -0.43
N PHE A 88 -3.40 -12.01 0.04
CA PHE A 88 -2.99 -11.72 1.42
C PHE A 88 -4.07 -11.08 2.29
N THR A 89 -5.22 -10.67 1.75
CA THR A 89 -6.33 -10.11 2.55
C THR A 89 -7.68 -10.33 1.87
N ASP A 90 -8.75 -10.27 2.66
CA ASP A 90 -10.15 -10.18 2.19
C ASP A 90 -10.74 -8.78 2.41
N ALA A 91 -10.09 -7.94 3.22
CA ALA A 91 -10.52 -6.58 3.49
C ALA A 91 -10.07 -5.63 2.36
N PRO A 92 -10.99 -4.90 1.71
CA PRO A 92 -10.62 -3.92 0.71
C PRO A 92 -9.86 -2.76 1.37
N PRO A 93 -8.76 -2.27 0.78
CA PRO A 93 -8.07 -1.12 1.33
C PRO A 93 -8.85 0.17 1.10
N THR A 94 -8.64 1.14 1.98
CA THR A 94 -8.91 2.55 1.69
C THR A 94 -7.66 3.16 1.06
N ILE A 95 -7.83 3.87 -0.05
CA ILE A 95 -6.74 4.58 -0.74
C ILE A 95 -6.97 6.08 -0.60
N GLN A 96 -5.93 6.80 -0.18
CA GLN A 96 -5.93 8.25 -0.06
C GLN A 96 -4.66 8.82 -0.70
N VAL A 97 -4.82 9.82 -1.57
CA VAL A 97 -3.71 10.59 -2.12
C VAL A 97 -3.49 11.81 -1.23
N ASN A 98 -2.25 12.03 -0.81
CA ASN A 98 -1.88 13.07 0.15
C ASN A 98 -0.84 14.01 -0.44
N GLU A 99 -0.96 15.27 -0.06
CA GLU A 99 0.12 16.25 -0.12
C GLU A 99 0.82 16.29 1.24
N ARG A 100 2.16 16.34 1.25
CA ARG A 100 2.93 16.52 2.48
C ARG A 100 2.89 17.98 2.90
N VAL A 101 2.50 18.23 4.14
CA VAL A 101 2.54 19.57 4.75
C VAL A 101 3.69 19.59 5.77
N GLY A 102 4.83 20.15 5.37
CA GLY A 102 6.05 20.24 6.21
C GLY A 102 7.03 19.10 6.01
#